data_AF-A0A7X1LLI6-F1
#
_entry.id   AF-A0A7X1LLI6-F1
#
_cell.length_a   1.000
_cell.length_b   1.000
_cell.length_c   1.000
_cell.angle_alpha   90.00
_cell.angle_beta   90.00
_cell.angle_gamma   90.00
#
_symmetry.space_group_name_H-M   'P 1'
#
loop_
_entity.id
_entity.type
_entity.pdbx_description
1 polymer ?
#
loop_
_entity_poly.entity_id
_entity_poly.type
_entity_poly.pdbx_seq_one_letter_code
_entity_poly.pdbx_strand_id
1 'polypeptide(L)'
;MEKIQNILNENIVSRINAYIYLKELKDKKNFLELKDINYLDFEKEGYKFFKDNNLTPTVFNRGKFFDYVKNISLEENRVLVIDNLEIIQNILFAKEEFQEFFKEMELQKFKNKVIFIFSNIRIMKLKKELKSYYPEKNIIIGDQNED
;
A
#
# COMPACT_ATOMS: atom_id res chain seq x y z
N MET A 1 -3.77 17.07 -4.18
CA MET A 1 -4.55 16.17 -3.27
C MET A 1 -5.69 15.44 -3.99
N GLU A 2 -6.06 15.86 -5.20
CA GLU A 2 -7.31 15.47 -5.86
C GLU A 2 -7.45 13.95 -6.15
N LYS A 3 -6.38 13.22 -6.50
CA LYS A 3 -6.53 11.81 -6.93
C LYS A 3 -6.73 10.78 -5.82
N ILE A 4 -6.14 10.95 -4.63
CA ILE A 4 -6.46 10.06 -3.49
C ILE A 4 -7.85 10.38 -2.95
N GLN A 5 -8.24 11.66 -2.97
CA GLN A 5 -9.61 12.06 -2.65
C GLN A 5 -10.60 11.41 -3.60
N ASN A 6 -10.27 11.19 -4.87
CA ASN A 6 -11.13 10.39 -5.76
C ASN A 6 -11.31 8.95 -5.24
N ILE A 7 -10.34 8.28 -4.63
CA ILE A 7 -10.57 6.94 -4.03
C ILE A 7 -11.48 7.03 -2.79
N LEU A 8 -11.25 8.06 -1.99
CA LEU A 8 -11.98 8.32 -0.75
C LEU A 8 -13.43 8.70 -1.04
N ASN A 9 -13.66 9.46 -2.11
CA ASN A 9 -14.95 10.05 -2.49
C ASN A 9 -15.68 9.27 -3.59
N GLU A 10 -14.98 8.54 -4.46
CA GLU A 10 -15.60 7.78 -5.54
C GLU A 10 -16.08 6.40 -5.08
N ASN A 11 -17.23 6.04 -5.61
CA ASN A 11 -17.76 4.69 -5.69
C ASN A 11 -16.97 3.85 -6.73
N ILE A 12 -15.64 3.79 -6.65
CA ILE A 12 -14.89 2.77 -7.41
C ILE A 12 -15.27 1.41 -6.82
N VAL A 13 -16.37 0.84 -7.31
CA VAL A 13 -16.88 -0.46 -6.89
C VAL A 13 -15.97 -1.53 -7.46
N SER A 14 -14.99 -1.94 -6.67
CA SER A 14 -14.20 -3.13 -6.93
C SER A 14 -14.55 -4.18 -5.89
N ARG A 15 -14.63 -5.45 -6.32
CA ARG A 15 -14.71 -6.59 -5.38
C ARG A 15 -13.43 -6.70 -4.55
N ILE A 16 -12.33 -6.13 -5.04
CA ILE A 16 -11.05 -6.02 -4.37
C ILE A 16 -10.99 -4.64 -3.71
N ASN A 17 -10.86 -4.62 -2.39
CA ASN A 17 -10.81 -3.39 -1.61
C ASN A 17 -9.40 -2.94 -1.25
N ALA A 18 -8.39 -3.56 -1.84
CA ALA A 18 -7.01 -3.12 -1.83
C ALA A 18 -6.73 -2.23 -3.04
N TYR A 19 -6.10 -1.08 -2.81
CA TYR A 19 -5.73 -0.12 -3.84
C TYR A 19 -4.25 0.19 -3.71
N ILE A 20 -3.59 0.40 -4.83
CA ILE A 20 -2.17 0.72 -4.91
C ILE A 20 -2.04 2.15 -5.42
N TYR A 21 -1.44 3.02 -4.62
CA TYR A 21 -1.10 4.38 -5.01
C TYR A 21 0.40 4.48 -5.26
N LEU A 22 0.78 4.69 -6.52
CA LEU A 22 2.15 4.85 -6.97
C LEU A 22 2.48 6.35 -7.01
N LYS A 23 3.48 6.77 -6.23
CA LYS A 23 3.92 8.17 -6.16
C LYS A 23 5.43 8.30 -6.30
N GLU A 24 5.91 9.32 -7.00
CA GLU A 24 7.32 9.67 -6.94
C GLU A 24 7.68 10.44 -5.67
N LEU A 25 8.92 10.26 -5.21
CA LEU A 25 9.45 10.81 -3.95
C LEU A 25 9.51 12.35 -3.89
N LYS A 26 9.15 13.06 -4.96
CA LYS A 26 9.36 14.51 -5.07
C LYS A 26 8.54 15.35 -4.09
N ASP A 27 7.38 14.85 -3.65
CA ASP A 27 6.60 15.50 -2.60
C ASP A 27 6.29 14.54 -1.45
N LYS A 28 6.51 14.97 -0.21
CA LYS A 28 5.80 14.38 0.94
C LYS A 28 4.42 15.03 0.99
N LYS A 29 3.39 14.34 0.48
CA LYS A 29 1.99 14.80 0.70
C LYS A 29 1.60 14.25 2.06
N ASN A 30 1.15 15.13 2.95
CA ASN A 30 0.74 14.74 4.28
C ASN A 30 -0.67 14.13 4.23
N PHE A 31 -0.76 12.80 4.26
CA PHE A 31 -2.06 12.11 4.23
C PHE A 31 -2.83 12.27 5.56
N LEU A 32 -2.16 12.69 6.64
CA LEU A 32 -2.80 12.98 7.94
C LEU A 32 -3.88 14.05 7.87
N GLU A 33 -3.88 14.89 6.82
CA GLU A 33 -4.84 15.98 6.62
C GLU A 33 -6.16 15.50 6.00
N LEU A 34 -6.23 14.25 5.54
CA LEU A 34 -7.45 13.68 4.97
C LEU A 34 -8.42 13.30 6.11
N LYS A 35 -9.64 13.83 6.04
CA LYS A 35 -10.72 13.42 6.94
C LYS A 35 -11.12 11.98 6.66
N ASP A 36 -11.56 11.26 7.69
CA ASP A 36 -12.14 9.91 7.61
C ASP A 36 -11.22 8.80 7.08
N ILE A 37 -9.91 8.96 7.25
CA ILE A 37 -8.94 7.88 7.07
C ILE A 37 -8.32 7.45 8.40
N ASN A 38 -7.84 6.21 8.43
CA ASN A 38 -6.81 5.77 9.35
C ASN A 38 -5.47 5.82 8.61
N TYR A 39 -4.46 6.48 9.16
CA TYR A 39 -3.14 6.57 8.54
C TYR A 39 -2.13 5.74 9.31
N LEU A 40 -1.47 4.82 8.59
CA LEU A 40 -0.42 3.96 9.11
C LEU A 40 0.90 4.28 8.43
N ASP A 41 1.84 4.80 9.21
CA ASP A 41 3.24 4.96 8.83
C ASP A 41 3.98 3.64 9.11
N PHE A 42 4.14 2.79 8.09
CA PHE A 42 4.65 1.44 8.31
C PHE A 42 6.12 1.42 8.76
N GLU A 43 6.96 2.40 8.42
CA GLU A 43 8.33 2.45 8.96
C GLU A 43 8.33 2.67 10.49
N LYS A 44 7.39 3.47 11.01
CA LYS A 44 7.29 3.71 12.46
C LYS A 44 6.80 2.48 13.22
N GLU A 45 5.81 1.78 12.67
CA GLU A 45 5.23 0.58 13.29
C GLU A 45 5.98 -0.71 12.90
N GLY A 46 6.81 -0.65 11.87
CA GLY A 46 7.44 -1.81 11.24
C GLY A 46 8.31 -2.58 12.20
N TYR A 47 9.09 -1.89 13.05
CA TYR A 47 9.91 -2.55 14.06
C TYR A 47 9.08 -3.42 15.01
N LYS A 48 7.92 -2.91 15.45
CA LYS A 48 6.98 -3.66 16.28
C LYS A 48 6.38 -4.83 15.50
N PHE A 49 5.95 -4.62 14.25
CA PHE A 49 5.47 -5.71 13.39
C PHE A 49 6.50 -6.85 13.26
N PHE A 50 7.76 -6.52 12.95
CA PHE A 50 8.81 -7.52 12.81
C PHE A 50 9.06 -8.27 14.13
N LYS A 51 9.15 -7.52 15.25
CA LYS A 51 9.36 -8.08 16.58
C LYS A 51 8.21 -9.00 17.01
N ASP A 52 6.96 -8.55 16.93
CA ASP A 52 5.77 -9.28 17.36
C ASP A 52 5.57 -10.57 16.56
N ASN A 53 6.13 -10.63 15.35
CA ASN A 53 6.05 -11.79 14.47
C ASN A 53 7.30 -12.67 14.45
N ASN A 54 8.32 -12.37 15.28
CA ASN A 54 9.63 -13.02 15.27
C ASN A 54 10.27 -13.05 13.86
N LEU A 55 10.16 -11.93 13.14
CA LEU A 55 10.72 -11.75 11.81
C LEU A 55 11.93 -10.82 11.87
N THR A 56 12.86 -11.00 10.95
CA THR A 56 13.94 -10.04 10.69
C THR A 56 13.60 -9.24 9.43
N PRO A 57 14.20 -8.05 9.22
CA PRO A 57 14.12 -7.34 7.95
C PRO A 57 14.61 -8.14 6.73
N THR A 58 15.24 -9.30 6.91
CA THR A 58 15.61 -10.22 5.81
C THR A 58 14.57 -11.33 5.57
N VAL A 59 13.71 -11.59 6.56
CA VAL A 59 12.65 -12.61 6.52
C VAL A 59 11.29 -11.91 6.60
N PHE A 60 10.84 -11.35 5.48
CA PHE A 60 9.48 -10.86 5.34
C PHE A 60 8.51 -12.01 5.08
N ASN A 61 7.45 -12.12 5.87
CA ASN A 61 6.35 -13.05 5.63
C ASN A 61 5.11 -12.25 5.17
N ARG A 62 4.76 -12.39 3.89
CA ARG A 62 3.66 -11.66 3.25
C ARG A 62 2.30 -11.97 3.89
N GLY A 63 2.05 -13.23 4.24
CA GLY A 63 0.82 -13.64 4.92
C GLY A 63 0.64 -12.92 6.26
N LYS A 64 1.68 -12.92 7.10
CA LYS A 64 1.67 -12.19 8.38
C LYS A 64 1.48 -10.68 8.20
N PHE A 65 2.07 -10.11 7.16
CA PHE A 65 1.85 -8.69 6.83
C PHE A 65 0.40 -8.40 6.45
N PHE A 66 -0.21 -9.20 5.59
CA PHE A 66 -1.61 -9.02 5.24
C PHE A 66 -2.54 -9.24 6.43
N ASP A 67 -2.24 -10.18 7.32
CA ASP A 67 -3.01 -10.40 8.54
C ASP A 67 -2.88 -9.21 9.51
N TYR A 68 -1.68 -8.65 9.66
CA TYR A 68 -1.47 -7.41 10.40
C TYR A 68 -2.32 -6.26 9.83
N VAL A 69 -2.31 -6.06 8.52
CA VAL A 69 -3.12 -5.02 7.86
C VAL A 69 -4.63 -5.27 8.05
N LYS A 70 -5.09 -6.52 7.94
CA LYS A 70 -6.49 -6.87 8.19
C LYS A 70 -6.91 -6.48 9.60
N ASN A 71 -6.10 -6.81 10.60
CA ASN A 71 -6.42 -6.50 12.01
C ASN A 71 -6.62 -4.99 12.21
N ILE A 72 -5.73 -4.16 11.69
CA ILE A 72 -5.87 -2.69 11.75
C ILE A 72 -7.13 -2.22 11.01
N SER A 73 -7.41 -2.79 9.84
CA SER A 73 -8.61 -2.46 9.06
C SER A 73 -9.92 -2.87 9.74
N LEU A 74 -9.87 -3.83 10.67
CA LEU A 74 -11.04 -4.33 11.41
C LEU A 74 -11.41 -3.40 12.55
N GLU A 75 -10.40 -2.89 13.26
CA GLU A 75 -10.53 -2.03 14.43
C GLU A 75 -11.19 -0.69 14.11
N GLU A 76 -10.97 -0.17 12.90
CA GLU A 76 -11.49 1.13 12.47
C GLU A 76 -12.46 1.02 11.29
N ASN A 77 -13.64 1.65 11.38
CA ASN A 77 -14.63 1.75 10.30
C ASN A 77 -14.27 2.86 9.27
N ARG A 78 -12.99 3.01 8.95
CA ARG A 78 -12.45 4.05 8.06
C ARG A 78 -11.56 3.43 6.98
N VAL A 79 -11.29 4.20 5.93
CA VAL A 79 -10.31 3.79 4.91
C VAL A 79 -8.93 3.76 5.55
N LEU A 80 -8.20 2.64 5.41
CA LEU A 80 -6.84 2.52 5.92
C LEU A 80 -5.85 2.92 4.82
N VAL A 81 -5.04 3.94 5.08
CA VAL A 81 -3.93 4.36 4.22
C VAL A 81 -2.64 3.90 4.86
N ILE A 82 -1.87 3.09 4.13
CA ILE A 82 -0.59 2.57 4.57
C ILE A 82 0.49 3.19 3.71
N ASP A 83 1.40 3.90 4.35
CA ASP A 83 2.45 4.66 3.73
C ASP A 83 3.82 4.26 4.28
N ASN A 84 4.88 4.80 3.68
CA ASN A 84 6.26 4.49 4.03
C ASN A 84 6.52 2.97 4.03
N LEU A 85 6.23 2.30 2.91
CA LEU A 85 6.47 0.87 2.73
C LEU A 85 7.92 0.58 2.25
N GLU A 86 8.91 1.39 2.62
CA GLU A 86 10.25 1.34 2.03
C GLU A 86 10.99 0.03 2.39
N ILE A 87 10.91 -0.40 3.64
CA ILE A 87 11.48 -1.65 4.13
C ILE A 87 10.88 -2.84 3.38
N ILE A 88 9.56 -2.87 3.20
CA ILE A 88 8.88 -3.93 2.44
C ILE A 88 9.31 -3.92 0.98
N GLN A 89 9.34 -2.74 0.36
CA GLN A 89 9.79 -2.58 -1.04
C GLN A 89 11.23 -3.05 -1.23
N ASN A 90 12.13 -2.72 -0.31
CA ASN A 90 13.53 -3.14 -0.39
C ASN A 90 13.68 -4.65 -0.29
N ILE A 91 12.91 -5.29 0.58
CA ILE A 91 12.91 -6.76 0.73
C ILE A 91 12.37 -7.43 -0.53
N LEU A 92 11.19 -7.00 -1.01
CA LEU A 92 10.58 -7.53 -2.23
C LEU A 92 11.47 -7.31 -3.46
N PHE A 93 12.18 -6.19 -3.51
CA PHE A 93 13.13 -5.92 -4.60
C PHE A 93 14.32 -6.87 -4.55
N ALA A 94 14.95 -7.04 -3.38
CA ALA A 94 16.12 -7.89 -3.21
C ALA A 94 15.83 -9.36 -3.51
N LYS A 95 14.58 -9.80 -3.30
CA LYS A 95 14.12 -11.16 -3.56
C LYS A 95 13.42 -11.35 -4.91
N GLU A 96 13.21 -10.27 -5.65
CA GLU A 96 12.43 -10.26 -6.90
C GLU A 96 10.97 -10.74 -6.75
N GLU A 97 10.36 -10.55 -5.59
CA GLU A 97 9.03 -11.11 -5.21
C GLU A 97 7.85 -10.13 -5.37
N PHE A 98 8.01 -9.04 -6.13
CA PHE A 98 6.92 -8.06 -6.30
C PHE A 98 5.69 -8.69 -6.97
N GLN A 99 5.90 -9.59 -7.93
CA GLN A 99 4.82 -10.26 -8.63
C GLN A 99 3.98 -11.11 -7.68
N GLU A 100 4.62 -11.97 -6.89
CA GLU A 100 3.97 -12.82 -5.89
C GLU A 100 3.22 -11.95 -4.87
N PHE A 101 3.84 -10.86 -4.42
CA PHE A 101 3.22 -9.93 -3.50
C PHE A 101 1.93 -9.30 -4.06
N PHE A 102 1.92 -8.84 -5.31
CA PHE A 102 0.71 -8.26 -5.91
C PHE A 102 -0.39 -9.28 -6.17
N LYS A 103 -0.03 -10.50 -6.59
CA LYS A 103 -0.99 -11.62 -6.70
C LYS A 103 -1.62 -11.96 -5.36
N GLU A 104 -0.81 -12.06 -4.30
CA GLU A 104 -1.32 -12.32 -2.96
C GLU A 104 -2.18 -11.15 -2.46
N MET A 105 -1.80 -9.90 -2.74
CA MET A 105 -2.58 -8.71 -2.40
C MET A 105 -3.96 -8.71 -3.07
N GLU A 106 -4.06 -9.14 -4.33
CA GLU A 106 -5.32 -9.22 -5.07
C GLU A 106 -6.34 -10.16 -4.40
N LEU A 107 -5.82 -11.24 -3.79
CA LEU A 107 -6.62 -12.24 -3.09
C LEU A 107 -7.07 -11.79 -1.69
N GLN A 108 -6.51 -10.69 -1.17
CA GLN A 108 -6.88 -10.20 0.16
C GLN A 108 -8.24 -9.51 0.14
N LYS A 109 -9.07 -9.85 1.13
CA LYS A 109 -10.32 -9.17 1.44
C LYS A 109 -10.16 -8.45 2.76
N PHE A 110 -10.21 -7.12 2.71
CA PHE A 110 -10.24 -6.27 3.88
C PHE A 110 -11.69 -5.98 4.31
N LYS A 111 -11.91 -5.39 5.48
CA LYS A 111 -13.27 -4.94 5.86
C LYS A 111 -13.60 -3.61 5.21
N ASN A 112 -12.64 -2.69 5.23
CA ASN A 112 -12.72 -1.37 4.60
C ASN A 112 -11.74 -1.27 3.43
N LYS A 113 -11.84 -0.19 2.64
CA LYS A 113 -10.83 0.10 1.60
C LYS A 113 -9.46 0.25 2.27
N VAL A 114 -8.44 -0.35 1.68
CA VAL A 114 -7.03 -0.20 2.08
C VAL A 114 -6.25 0.37 0.90
N ILE A 115 -5.49 1.43 1.13
CA ILE A 115 -4.66 2.09 0.12
C ILE A 115 -3.20 1.91 0.52
N PHE A 116 -2.45 1.15 -0.27
CA PHE A 116 -1.01 0.97 -0.11
C PHE A 116 -0.27 2.00 -0.95
N ILE A 117 0.54 2.83 -0.30
CA ILE A 117 1.33 3.88 -0.95
C ILE A 117 2.75 3.37 -1.19
N PHE A 118 3.10 3.29 -2.46
CA PHE A 118 4.44 2.94 -2.92
C PHE A 118 5.13 4.18 -3.46
N SER A 119 6.06 4.72 -2.67
CA SER A 119 6.90 5.87 -3.02
C SER A 119 8.34 5.45 -3.29
N ASN A 120 8.84 5.54 -4.53
CA ASN A 120 10.24 5.17 -4.81
C ASN A 120 10.79 5.69 -6.15
N ILE A 121 12.12 5.88 -6.25
CA ILE A 121 12.87 6.01 -7.52
C ILE A 121 12.68 4.80 -8.46
N ARG A 122 12.27 3.63 -7.92
CA ARG A 122 12.03 2.38 -8.67
C ARG A 122 10.58 2.23 -9.18
N ILE A 123 9.79 3.30 -9.12
CA ILE A 123 8.36 3.28 -9.50
C ILE A 123 8.11 2.75 -10.92
N MET A 124 9.06 2.92 -11.85
CA MET A 124 8.93 2.37 -13.21
C MET A 124 8.91 0.84 -13.23
N LYS A 125 9.76 0.17 -12.44
CA LYS A 125 9.76 -1.30 -12.33
C LYS A 125 8.43 -1.76 -11.72
N LEU A 126 7.98 -1.09 -10.66
CA LEU A 126 6.68 -1.36 -10.03
C LEU A 126 5.50 -1.17 -11.00
N LYS A 127 5.48 -0.07 -11.76
CA LYS A 127 4.45 0.20 -12.79
C LYS A 127 4.39 -0.92 -13.83
N LYS A 128 5.56 -1.43 -14.27
CA LYS A 128 5.64 -2.51 -15.26
C LYS A 128 5.06 -3.82 -14.70
N GLU A 129 5.47 -4.21 -13.49
CA GLU A 129 4.95 -5.43 -12.83
C GLU A 129 3.44 -5.32 -12.57
N LEU A 130 2.97 -4.17 -12.08
CA LEU A 130 1.56 -3.97 -11.74
C LEU A 130 0.61 -4.07 -12.93
N LYS A 131 0.97 -3.50 -14.08
CA LYS A 131 0.17 -3.59 -15.31
C LYS A 131 -0.09 -5.04 -15.76
N SER A 132 0.77 -5.97 -15.38
CA SER A 132 0.65 -7.37 -15.77
C SER A 132 -0.08 -8.24 -14.73
N TYR A 133 -0.20 -7.80 -13.48
CA TYR A 133 -0.59 -8.69 -12.36
C TYR A 133 -1.55 -8.08 -11.34
N TYR A 134 -2.03 -6.85 -11.56
CA TYR A 134 -2.99 -6.22 -10.67
C TYR A 134 -4.06 -5.47 -11.46
N PRO A 135 -5.33 -5.45 -11.02
CA PRO A 135 -6.39 -4.77 -11.76
C PRO A 135 -6.11 -3.28 -11.93
N GLU A 136 -6.13 -2.79 -13.17
CA GLU A 136 -5.79 -1.38 -13.49
C GLU A 136 -6.66 -0.38 -12.72
N LYS A 137 -7.95 -0.67 -12.53
CA LYS A 137 -8.87 0.17 -11.74
C LYS A 137 -8.52 0.28 -10.25
N ASN A 138 -7.65 -0.58 -9.74
CA ASN A 138 -7.15 -0.59 -8.38
C ASN A 138 -5.71 -0.02 -8.29
N ILE A 139 -5.10 0.39 -9.42
CA ILE A 139 -3.80 1.05 -9.49
C ILE A 139 -3.99 2.53 -9.78
N ILE A 140 -3.34 3.38 -9.01
CA ILE A 140 -3.52 4.84 -9.10
C ILE A 140 -2.15 5.48 -9.18
N ILE A 141 -1.98 6.31 -10.19
CA ILE A 141 -0.72 6.99 -10.46
C ILE A 141 -0.88 8.43 -9.98
N GLY A 142 -0.11 8.79 -8.94
CA GLY A 142 0.18 10.19 -8.64
C GLY A 142 1.12 10.71 -9.71
N ASP A 143 0.60 11.40 -10.72
CA ASP A 143 1.41 11.93 -11.83
C ASP A 143 2.42 13.00 -11.38
N GLN A 144 3.48 13.13 -12.19
CA GLN A 144 4.57 14.11 -12.12
C GLN A 144 4.19 15.53 -12.56
N ASN A 145 2.95 15.74 -13.02
CA ASN A 145 2.51 17.00 -13.64
C ASN A 145 1.65 17.79 -12.65
N GLU A 146 2.27 18.37 -11.64
CA GLU A 146 1.74 19.58 -10.98
C GLU A 146 2.90 20.59 -11.09
N ASP A 147 2.94 21.31 -12.23
CA ASP A 147 3.58 22.63 -12.32
C ASP A 147 2.71 23.65 -11.56
#